data_AF-A0A2U3N2Y7-F1
#
_entry.id   AF-A0A2U3N2Y7-F1
#
_cell.length_a   1.000
_cell.length_b   1.000
_cell.length_c   1.000
_cell.angle_alpha   90.00
_cell.angle_beta   90.00
_cell.angle_gamma   90.00
#
_symmetry.space_group_name_H-M   'P 1'
#
loop_
_entity.id
_entity.type
_entity.pdbx_description
1 polymer ?
#
loop_
_entity_poly.entity_id
_entity_poly.type
_entity_poly.pdbx_seq_one_letter_code
_entity_poly.pdbx_strand_id
1 'polypeptide(L)'
;MAKKFKEFNEDLERGLILRCKGQQPYEEYVDFMIVEQQEEQRKYGLMVISGYKAGLMYVSFPKEAISLKGFDLSYEWVKLNWSNWGYVDCALDDVYIIERLAPKSFDDF
;
A
#
# COMPACT_ATOMS: atom_id res chain seq x y z
N MET A 1 -2.45 -10.53 10.63
CA MET A 1 -3.93 -10.54 10.51
C MET A 1 -4.34 -9.39 9.61
N ALA A 2 -5.44 -9.50 8.88
CA ALA A 2 -5.96 -8.40 8.06
C ALA A 2 -6.82 -7.46 8.92
N LYS A 3 -6.61 -6.15 8.80
CA LYS A 3 -7.42 -5.08 9.45
C LYS A 3 -8.03 -4.21 8.36
N LYS A 4 -9.21 -3.62 8.58
CA LYS A 4 -9.72 -2.65 7.62
C LYS A 4 -8.83 -1.41 7.62
N PHE A 5 -8.58 -0.84 6.45
CA PHE A 5 -7.76 0.37 6.34
C PHE A 5 -8.29 1.50 7.21
N LYS A 6 -9.61 1.73 7.23
CA LYS A 6 -10.24 2.78 8.05
C LYS A 6 -10.11 2.61 9.57
N GLU A 7 -9.82 1.39 10.02
CA GLU A 7 -9.58 1.07 11.43
C GLU A 7 -8.10 1.22 11.81
N PHE A 8 -7.24 1.48 10.83
CA PHE A 8 -5.84 1.80 11.06
C PHE A 8 -5.70 3.24 11.58
N ASN A 9 -4.67 3.49 12.39
CA ASN A 9 -4.43 4.76 13.06
C ASN A 9 -2.93 5.09 13.20
N GLU A 10 -2.09 4.45 12.39
CA GLU A 10 -0.64 4.65 12.34
C GLU A 10 -0.25 5.05 10.92
N ASP A 11 0.88 5.77 10.77
CA ASP A 11 1.41 6.08 9.44
C ASP A 11 1.89 4.79 8.74
N LEU A 12 1.87 4.81 7.41
CA LEU A 12 2.01 3.60 6.60
C LEU A 12 3.48 3.38 6.23
N GLU A 13 4.12 2.43 6.91
CA GLU A 13 5.53 2.08 6.69
C GLU A 13 5.75 1.22 5.44
N ARG A 14 7.01 1.20 4.96
CA ARG A 14 7.45 0.29 3.89
C ARG A 14 7.17 -1.18 4.26
N GLY A 15 6.80 -1.97 3.27
CA GLY A 15 6.48 -3.39 3.43
C GLY A 15 5.05 -3.69 3.88
N LEU A 16 4.29 -2.67 4.33
CA LEU A 16 2.87 -2.83 4.63
C LEU A 16 2.09 -3.14 3.34
N ILE A 17 1.19 -4.12 3.42
CA ILE A 17 0.42 -4.60 2.26
C ILE A 17 -1.01 -4.08 2.34
N LEU A 18 -1.48 -3.50 1.24
CA LEU A 18 -2.86 -3.09 1.00
C LEU A 18 -3.53 -4.11 0.08
N ARG A 19 -4.42 -4.92 0.63
CA ARG A 19 -5.27 -5.83 -0.14
C ARG A 19 -6.55 -5.10 -0.55
N CYS A 20 -6.79 -5.05 -1.84
CA CYS A 20 -7.93 -4.37 -2.44
C CYS A 20 -8.79 -5.37 -3.20
N LYS A 21 -10.09 -5.08 -3.32
CA LYS A 21 -10.93 -5.70 -4.35
C LYS A 21 -10.43 -5.27 -5.72
N GLY A 22 -10.02 -6.22 -6.55
CA GLY A 22 -9.47 -5.97 -7.87
C GLY A 22 -10.56 -5.79 -8.93
N GLN A 23 -10.20 -5.08 -10.00
CA GLN A 23 -10.97 -4.96 -11.24
C GLN A 23 -10.04 -5.25 -12.41
N GLN A 24 -10.61 -5.72 -13.54
CA GLN A 24 -9.84 -6.03 -14.74
C GLN A 24 -8.90 -4.86 -15.11
N PRO A 25 -7.58 -5.08 -15.28
CA PRO A 25 -6.90 -6.34 -15.58
C PRO A 25 -6.40 -7.15 -14.36
N TYR A 26 -6.72 -6.75 -13.14
CA TYR A 26 -6.38 -7.50 -11.93
C TYR A 26 -7.39 -8.63 -11.67
N GLU A 27 -6.98 -9.60 -10.84
CA GLU A 27 -7.83 -10.67 -10.31
C GLU A 27 -8.86 -10.13 -9.29
N GLU A 28 -9.71 -11.00 -8.70
CA GLU A 28 -10.75 -10.58 -7.73
C GLU A 28 -10.17 -9.78 -6.54
N TYR A 29 -8.91 -10.06 -6.19
CA TYR A 29 -8.15 -9.31 -5.20
C TYR A 29 -6.76 -9.02 -5.74
N VAL A 30 -6.22 -7.87 -5.33
CA VAL A 30 -4.85 -7.47 -5.63
C VAL A 30 -4.19 -6.93 -4.37
N ASP A 31 -2.94 -7.33 -4.15
CA ASP A 31 -2.09 -6.85 -3.08
C ASP A 31 -1.11 -5.82 -3.63
N PHE A 32 -1.11 -4.66 -2.98
CA PHE A 32 -0.10 -3.62 -3.18
C PHE A 32 0.79 -3.54 -1.96
N MET A 33 2.11 -3.43 -2.15
CA MET A 33 3.06 -3.19 -1.07
C MET A 33 3.52 -1.74 -1.10
N ILE A 34 3.60 -1.11 0.06
CA ILE A 34 4.26 0.19 0.19
C ILE A 34 5.76 -0.01 0.04
N VAL A 35 6.34 0.68 -0.92
CA VAL A 35 7.78 0.61 -1.21
C VAL A 35 8.43 1.96 -1.04
N GLU A 36 9.66 1.95 -0.53
CA GLU A 36 10.55 3.12 -0.54
C GLU A 36 11.38 3.10 -1.83
N GLN A 37 11.41 4.24 -2.51
CA GLN A 37 12.09 4.47 -3.78
C GLN A 37 13.29 5.39 -3.54
N GLN A 38 14.29 5.32 -4.41
CA GLN A 38 15.48 6.18 -4.33
C GLN A 38 15.24 7.60 -4.87
N GLU A 39 14.00 7.96 -5.20
CA GLU A 39 13.63 9.28 -5.72
C GLU A 39 13.14 10.19 -4.59
N GLU A 40 13.89 11.25 -4.28
CA GLU A 40 13.63 12.10 -3.11
C GLU A 40 12.26 12.80 -3.14
N GLN A 41 11.75 13.17 -4.31
CA GLN A 41 10.44 13.81 -4.47
C GLN A 41 9.27 12.82 -4.55
N ARG A 42 9.56 11.52 -4.72
CA ARG A 42 8.61 10.42 -4.95
C ARG A 42 8.99 9.20 -4.11
N LYS A 43 9.39 9.47 -2.87
CA LYS A 43 10.09 8.51 -2.01
C LYS A 43 9.29 7.26 -1.69
N TYR A 44 7.96 7.33 -1.69
CA TYR A 44 7.11 6.18 -1.42
C TYR A 44 6.14 5.91 -2.56
N GLY A 45 5.77 4.65 -2.75
CA GLY A 45 4.83 4.24 -3.79
C GLY A 45 4.11 2.94 -3.45
N LEU A 46 3.17 2.55 -4.31
CA LEU A 46 2.54 1.23 -4.28
C LEU A 46 3.13 0.39 -5.41
N MET A 47 3.68 -0.77 -5.05
CA MET A 47 4.06 -1.81 -6.00
C MET A 47 3.01 -2.92 -5.98
N VAL A 48 2.60 -3.40 -7.13
CA VAL A 48 1.76 -4.61 -7.23
C VAL A 48 2.62 -5.82 -6.85
N ILE A 49 2.18 -6.63 -5.90
CA ILE A 49 2.96 -7.81 -5.44
C ILE A 49 2.24 -9.14 -5.64
N SER A 50 1.04 -9.13 -6.23
CA SER A 50 0.27 -10.33 -6.53
C SER A 50 -0.26 -10.34 -7.96
N GLY A 51 -0.50 -11.54 -8.49
CA GLY A 51 -1.23 -11.73 -9.74
C GLY A 51 -0.50 -11.27 -10.99
N TYR A 52 -1.26 -11.07 -12.06
CA TYR A 52 -0.75 -10.82 -13.42
C TYR A 52 0.14 -9.59 -13.54
N LYS A 53 -0.10 -8.56 -12.73
CA LYS A 53 0.63 -7.29 -12.76
C LYS A 53 1.74 -7.20 -11.70
N ALA A 54 2.05 -8.29 -11.01
CA ALA A 54 3.08 -8.32 -9.97
C ALA A 54 4.44 -7.80 -10.48
N GLY A 55 5.12 -7.03 -9.63
CA GLY A 55 6.40 -6.38 -9.92
C GLY A 55 6.30 -5.00 -10.57
N LEU A 56 5.10 -4.58 -10.98
CA LEU A 56 4.90 -3.23 -11.53
C LEU A 56 4.66 -2.20 -10.44
N MET A 57 5.23 -1.00 -10.61
CA MET A 57 4.83 0.16 -9.83
C MET A 57 3.45 0.62 -10.28
N TYR A 58 2.53 0.74 -9.32
CA TYR A 58 1.19 1.28 -9.55
C TYR A 58 1.19 2.80 -9.45
N VAL A 59 1.81 3.35 -8.38
CA VAL A 59 1.85 4.78 -8.14
C VAL A 59 3.11 5.16 -7.36
N SER A 60 3.60 6.38 -7.59
CA SER A 60 4.57 7.04 -6.73
C SER A 60 3.92 8.26 -6.09
N PHE A 61 3.80 8.28 -4.77
CA PHE A 61 3.13 9.34 -4.04
C PHE A 61 3.91 10.65 -4.12
N PRO A 62 3.24 11.80 -4.10
CA PRO A 62 3.91 13.10 -4.07
C PRO A 62 4.48 13.37 -2.67
N LYS A 63 5.36 14.37 -2.55
CA LYS A 63 6.07 14.70 -1.32
C LYS A 63 5.14 15.04 -0.14
N GLU A 64 3.97 15.63 -0.42
CA GLU A 64 2.98 16.00 0.60
C GLU A 64 2.32 14.79 1.27
N ALA A 65 2.42 13.60 0.66
CA ALA A 65 1.93 12.35 1.24
C ALA A 65 2.86 11.77 2.29
N ILE A 66 4.11 12.23 2.37
CA ILE A 66 5.09 11.78 3.36
C ILE A 66 4.67 12.32 4.72
N SER A 67 4.74 11.50 5.77
CA SER A 67 4.42 11.96 7.12
C SER A 67 5.35 13.08 7.59
N LEU A 68 4.94 13.75 8.66
CA LEU A 68 5.75 14.77 9.32
C LEU A 68 7.10 14.23 9.82
N LYS A 69 7.21 12.91 10.06
CA LYS A 69 8.47 12.27 10.48
C LYS A 69 9.41 12.02 9.30
N GLY A 70 8.89 11.88 8.08
CA GLY A 70 9.71 11.74 6.86
C GLY A 70 10.14 10.31 6.48
N PHE A 71 9.69 9.30 7.23
CA PHE A 71 10.14 7.90 7.09
C PHE A 71 9.03 6.91 6.69
N ASP A 72 7.83 7.43 6.44
CA ASP A 72 6.62 6.66 6.11
C ASP A 72 5.61 7.57 5.38
N LEU A 73 4.51 6.98 4.91
CA LEU A 73 3.40 7.71 4.31
C LEU A 73 2.38 8.12 5.37
N SER A 74 1.89 9.36 5.30
CA SER A 74 0.82 9.84 6.15
C SER A 74 -0.46 9.04 5.90
N TYR A 75 -0.95 8.33 6.92
CA TYR A 75 -2.20 7.59 6.83
C TYR A 75 -3.38 8.49 6.50
N GLU A 76 -3.49 9.64 7.20
CA GLU A 76 -4.57 10.59 6.97
C GLU A 76 -4.52 11.19 5.57
N TRP A 77 -3.33 11.49 5.04
CA TRP A 77 -3.20 11.96 3.67
C TRP A 77 -3.67 10.91 2.66
N VAL A 78 -3.22 9.66 2.80
CA VAL A 78 -3.61 8.57 1.88
C VAL A 78 -5.11 8.30 1.96
N LYS A 79 -5.69 8.32 3.17
CA LYS A 79 -7.13 8.17 3.40
C LYS A 79 -7.94 9.24 2.67
N LEU A 80 -7.55 10.51 2.81
CA LEU A 80 -8.24 11.65 2.20
C LEU A 80 -8.07 11.70 0.67
N ASN A 81 -6.95 11.16 0.16
CA ASN A 81 -6.57 11.25 -1.25
C ASN A 81 -6.70 9.92 -2.00
N TRP A 82 -7.32 8.90 -1.39
CA TRP A 82 -7.37 7.54 -1.92
C TRP A 82 -7.92 7.45 -3.34
N SER A 83 -8.98 8.20 -3.65
CA SER A 83 -9.58 8.19 -4.99
C SER A 83 -8.67 8.72 -6.10
N ASN A 84 -7.58 9.40 -5.75
CA ASN A 84 -6.62 9.96 -6.70
C ASN A 84 -5.28 9.20 -6.72
N TRP A 85 -4.88 8.63 -5.57
CA TRP A 85 -3.54 8.08 -5.39
C TRP A 85 -3.51 6.65 -4.85
N GLY A 86 -4.62 6.14 -4.32
CA GLY A 86 -4.79 4.72 -4.02
C GLY A 86 -5.20 3.93 -5.26
N TYR A 87 -5.58 2.67 -5.08
CA TYR A 87 -6.15 1.92 -6.18
C TYR A 87 -7.54 2.44 -6.52
N VAL A 88 -7.64 3.26 -7.58
CA VAL A 88 -8.82 4.08 -7.89
C VAL A 88 -10.10 3.29 -8.15
N ASP A 89 -9.97 2.03 -8.58
CA ASP A 89 -11.11 1.14 -8.83
C ASP A 89 -11.58 0.39 -7.58
N CYS A 90 -10.97 0.63 -6.41
CA CYS A 90 -11.35 0.04 -5.14
C CYS A 90 -11.73 1.13 -4.13
N ALA A 91 -12.94 1.03 -3.57
CA ALA A 91 -13.36 1.93 -2.50
C ALA A 91 -12.55 1.66 -1.23
N LEU A 92 -12.23 2.71 -0.48
CA LEU A 92 -11.42 2.58 0.75
C LEU A 92 -12.07 1.66 1.81
N ASP A 93 -13.40 1.50 1.77
CA ASP A 93 -14.14 0.57 2.63
C ASP A 93 -13.82 -0.92 2.40
N ASP A 94 -13.29 -1.23 1.21
CA ASP A 94 -12.92 -2.56 0.75
C ASP A 94 -11.40 -2.76 0.73
N VAL A 95 -10.64 -1.87 1.38
CA VAL A 95 -9.18 -1.96 1.51
C VAL A 95 -8.83 -2.51 2.89
N TYR A 96 -7.96 -3.51 2.89
CA TYR A 96 -7.46 -4.17 4.08
C TYR A 96 -5.94 -4.03 4.18
N ILE A 97 -5.47 -3.76 5.39
CA ILE A 97 -4.04 -3.76 5.73
C ILE A 97 -3.65 -5.15 6.21
N ILE A 98 -2.58 -5.68 5.62
CA ILE A 98 -1.96 -6.94 6.01
C ILE A 98 -0.55 -6.62 6.48
N GLU A 99 -0.33 -6.82 7.78
CA GLU A 99 1.01 -6.81 8.38
C GLU A 99 1.71 -8.13 8.06
N ARG A 100 2.89 -8.07 7.43
CA ARG A 100 3.80 -9.22 7.31
C ARG A 100 4.92 -9.10 8.32
N LEU A 101 5.00 -10.07 9.22
CA LEU A 101 6.14 -10.23 10.11
C LEU A 101 7.29 -10.87 9.35
N ALA A 102 8.52 -10.56 9.75
CA ALA A 102 9.69 -11.23 9.20
C ALA A 102 9.60 -12.75 9.48
N PRO A 103 9.95 -13.61 8.50
CA PRO A 103 10.06 -15.04 8.74
C PRO A 103 11.13 -15.29 9.81
N LYS A 104 10.88 -16.26 10.68
CA LYS A 104 11.82 -16.67 11.74
C LYS A 104 12.60 -17.93 11.36
N SER A 105 12.18 -18.60 10.29
CA SER A 105 12.82 -19.77 9.71
C SER A 105 12.66 -19.78 8.19
N PHE A 106 13.42 -20.64 7.49
CA PHE A 106 13.26 -20.82 6.03
C PHE A 106 11.91 -21.43 5.65
N ASP A 107 11.24 -22.09 6.60
CA ASP A 107 9.97 -22.79 6.39
C ASP A 107 8.75 -21.96 6.83
N ASP A 108 8.97 -20.71 7.27
CA ASP A 108 7.91 -19.77 7.63
C ASP A 108 7.40 -19.04 6.36
N PHE A 109 6.14 -19.29 5.95
CA PHE A 109 5.50 -18.70 4.75
C PHE A 109 4.39 -17.67 5.09
#